data_AF-A0A528GZG6-F1
#
_entry.id   AF-A0A528GZG6-F1
#
_cell.length_a   1.000
_cell.length_b   1.000
_cell.length_c   1.000
_cell.angle_alpha   90.00
_cell.angle_beta   90.00
_cell.angle_gamma   90.00
#
_symmetry.space_group_name_H-M   'P 1'
#
loop_
_entity.id
_entity.type
_entity.pdbx_description
1 polymer ?
#
loop_
_entity_poly.entity_id
_entity_poly.type
_entity_poly.pdbx_seq_one_letter_code
_entity_poly.pdbx_strand_id
1 'polypeptide(L)'
;LHPAFDSFAHFRVHLSVLMALCALPLLVTSFRLQAAAALLFAGAAFATTSNILPVPRLWPVQAAFEANPGDQPVYPGDQSVYPVDKAVYRLLQMNLRFNNPTPEKVLSLIGRTQPDVITLDEVSDMWKAKLGLLSRAYPYRILCPY
;
A
#
# COMPACT_ATOMS: atom_id res chain seq x y z
N LEU A 1 5.36 -8.21 6.94
CA LEU A 1 5.20 -8.62 5.53
C LEU A 1 6.53 -9.16 5.04
N HIS A 2 6.57 -10.39 4.53
CA HIS A 2 7.81 -11.00 4.04
C HIS A 2 8.06 -10.54 2.59
N PRO A 3 9.27 -10.06 2.22
CA PRO A 3 9.58 -9.53 0.89
C PRO A 3 9.24 -10.49 -0.27
N ALA A 4 9.33 -11.79 -0.01
CA ALA A 4 8.96 -12.79 -1.00
C ALA A 4 7.48 -12.70 -1.40
N PHE A 5 6.57 -12.42 -0.46
CA PHE A 5 5.13 -12.33 -0.76
C PHE A 5 4.78 -11.11 -1.61
N ASP A 6 5.52 -10.01 -1.43
CA ASP A 6 5.38 -8.81 -2.27
C ASP A 6 5.87 -9.07 -3.70
N SER A 7 7.01 -9.76 -3.85
CA SER A 7 7.49 -10.20 -5.16
C SER A 7 6.52 -11.17 -5.85
N PHE A 8 5.93 -12.11 -5.11
CA PHE A 8 4.93 -13.05 -5.64
C PHE A 8 3.68 -12.34 -6.18
N ALA A 9 3.28 -11.19 -5.63
CA ALA A 9 2.15 -10.42 -6.15
C ALA A 9 2.45 -9.86 -7.56
N HIS A 10 3.67 -9.36 -7.78
CA HIS A 10 4.09 -8.81 -9.07
C HIS A 10 4.22 -9.87 -10.18
N PHE A 11 4.64 -11.10 -9.85
CA PHE A 11 4.76 -12.19 -10.83
C PHE A 11 3.43 -12.75 -11.35
N ARG A 12 2.33 -12.61 -10.60
CA ARG A 12 1.02 -13.18 -10.98
C ARG A 12 0.51 -12.65 -12.31
N VAL A 13 0.67 -11.34 -12.56
CA VAL A 13 0.24 -10.71 -13.82
C VAL A 13 1.08 -11.23 -14.99
N HIS A 14 2.40 -11.24 -14.83
CA HIS A 14 3.33 -11.71 -15.87
C HIS A 14 3.07 -13.17 -16.24
N LEU A 15 2.86 -14.03 -15.23
CA LEU A 15 2.51 -15.44 -15.44
C LEU A 15 1.15 -15.61 -16.15
N SER A 16 0.14 -14.83 -15.78
CA SER A 16 -1.18 -14.90 -16.43
C SER A 16 -1.13 -14.52 -17.91
N VAL A 17 -0.33 -13.51 -18.27
CA VAL A 17 -0.16 -13.07 -19.66
C VAL A 17 0.56 -14.14 -20.47
N LEU A 18 1.66 -14.69 -19.94
CA LEU A 18 2.39 -15.78 -20.61
C LEU A 18 1.50 -17.02 -20.81
N MET A 19 0.72 -17.38 -19.79
CA MET A 19 -0.20 -18.51 -19.87
C MET A 19 -1.30 -18.30 -20.93
N ALA A 20 -1.84 -17.08 -21.04
CA ALA A 20 -2.79 -16.73 -22.09
C ALA A 20 -2.16 -16.78 -23.49
N LEU A 21 -0.95 -16.24 -23.65
CA LEU A 21 -0.21 -16.26 -24.93
C LEU A 21 0.11 -17.69 -25.40
N CYS A 22 0.48 -18.59 -24.48
CA CYS A 22 0.70 -19.99 -24.81
C CYS A 22 -0.62 -20.74 -25.12
N ALA A 23 -1.72 -20.37 -24.46
CA ALA A 23 -3.01 -21.04 -24.65
C ALA A 23 -3.69 -20.70 -25.99
N LEU A 24 -3.49 -19.49 -26.52
CA LEU A 24 -4.04 -19.06 -27.82
C LEU A 24 -3.66 -19.99 -29.01
N PRO A 25 -2.38 -20.32 -29.26
CA PRO A 25 -2.01 -21.26 -30.32
C PRO A 25 -2.46 -22.70 -30.02
N LEU A 26 -2.55 -23.11 -28.75
CA LEU A 26 -3.07 -24.42 -28.35
C LEU A 26 -4.55 -24.63 -28.73
N LEU A 27 -5.36 -23.57 -28.81
CA LEU A 27 -6.76 -23.64 -29.28
C LEU A 27 -6.88 -24.12 -30.74
N VAL A 28 -5.85 -23.89 -31.56
CA VAL A 28 -5.82 -24.32 -32.97
C VAL A 28 -5.52 -25.81 -33.10
N THR A 29 -4.93 -26.44 -32.07
CA THR A 29 -4.57 -27.86 -32.05
C THR A 29 -5.70 -28.76 -31.52
N SER A 30 -5.47 -30.08 -31.48
CA SER A 30 -6.41 -31.06 -30.89
C SER A 30 -6.57 -30.95 -29.36
N PHE A 31 -5.71 -30.17 -28.68
CA PHE A 31 -5.71 -30.00 -27.22
C PHE A 31 -6.63 -28.87 -26.73
N ARG A 32 -7.79 -28.67 -27.38
CA ARG A 32 -8.71 -27.55 -27.10
C ARG A 32 -9.21 -27.50 -25.65
N LEU A 33 -9.38 -28.66 -25.01
CA LEU A 33 -9.86 -28.76 -23.64
C LEU A 33 -8.81 -28.27 -22.63
N GLN A 34 -7.53 -28.56 -22.88
CA GLN A 34 -6.40 -28.06 -22.08
C GLN A 34 -6.21 -26.55 -22.29
N ALA A 35 -6.34 -26.08 -23.53
CA ALA A 35 -6.28 -24.66 -23.85
C ALA A 35 -7.41 -23.85 -23.15
N ALA A 36 -8.63 -24.39 -23.13
CA ALA A 36 -9.76 -23.77 -22.43
C ALA A 36 -9.52 -23.70 -20.91
N ALA A 37 -9.02 -24.77 -20.30
CA ALA A 37 -8.67 -24.77 -18.88
C ALA A 37 -7.57 -23.74 -18.58
N ALA A 38 -6.52 -23.68 -19.41
CA ALA A 38 -5.44 -22.71 -19.25
C ALA A 38 -5.92 -21.24 -19.37
N LEU A 39 -6.82 -20.95 -20.31
CA LEU A 39 -7.43 -19.63 -20.45
C LEU A 39 -8.31 -19.27 -19.26
N LEU A 40 -9.10 -20.21 -18.73
CA LEU A 40 -9.90 -20.00 -17.52
C LEU A 40 -9.01 -19.68 -16.31
N PHE A 41 -7.93 -20.43 -16.10
CA PHE A 41 -6.97 -20.15 -15.02
C PHE A 41 -6.24 -18.82 -15.23
N ALA A 42 -5.88 -18.46 -16.46
CA ALA A 42 -5.22 -17.19 -16.77
C ALA A 42 -6.17 -16.01 -16.49
N GLY A 43 -7.42 -16.12 -16.92
CA GLY A 43 -8.46 -15.14 -16.65
C GLY A 43 -8.75 -14.99 -15.15
N ALA A 44 -8.85 -16.10 -14.42
CA ALA A 44 -9.04 -16.08 -12.97
C ALA A 44 -7.86 -15.40 -12.25
N ALA A 45 -6.61 -15.77 -12.58
CA ALA A 45 -5.42 -15.17 -11.99
C ALA A 45 -5.35 -13.66 -12.27
N PHE A 46 -5.66 -13.24 -13.50
CA PHE A 46 -5.70 -11.83 -13.88
C PHE A 46 -6.82 -11.07 -13.14
N ALA A 47 -8.01 -11.64 -13.03
CA ALA A 47 -9.14 -11.06 -12.32
C ALA A 47 -8.86 -10.89 -10.82
N THR A 48 -8.16 -11.83 -10.18
CA THR A 48 -7.76 -11.69 -8.77
C THR A 48 -6.68 -10.62 -8.53
N THR A 49 -5.98 -10.18 -9.58
CA THR A 49 -4.92 -9.17 -9.47
C THR A 49 -5.38 -7.78 -9.91
N SER A 50 -6.40 -7.70 -10.75
CA SER A 50 -6.89 -6.45 -11.32
C SER A 50 -8.31 -6.14 -10.84
N ASN A 51 -8.53 -4.92 -10.36
CA ASN A 51 -9.88 -4.41 -10.04
C ASN A 51 -10.77 -4.19 -11.29
N ILE A 52 -10.35 -4.68 -12.46
CA ILE A 52 -10.99 -4.43 -13.76
C ILE A 52 -12.27 -5.28 -13.93
N LEU A 53 -12.34 -6.44 -13.28
CA LEU A 53 -13.50 -7.32 -13.27
C LEU A 53 -14.10 -7.34 -11.86
N PRO A 54 -15.02 -6.42 -11.52
CA PRO A 54 -15.75 -6.49 -10.27
C PRO A 54 -16.66 -7.71 -10.31
N VAL A 55 -16.20 -8.84 -9.78
CA VAL A 55 -17.05 -10.02 -9.56
C VAL A 55 -17.83 -9.77 -8.27
N PRO A 56 -19.14 -9.44 -8.34
CA PRO A 56 -19.90 -9.10 -7.16
C PRO A 56 -19.96 -10.33 -6.23
N ARG A 57 -19.75 -10.12 -4.91
CA ARG A 57 -19.77 -11.11 -3.80
C ARG A 57 -18.55 -11.99 -3.53
N LEU A 58 -17.55 -12.09 -4.40
CA LEU A 58 -16.35 -12.91 -4.10
C LEU A 58 -15.14 -12.09 -3.64
N TRP A 59 -15.22 -10.75 -3.74
CA TRP A 59 -14.06 -9.88 -3.57
C TRP A 59 -14.39 -8.49 -2.97
N PRO A 60 -15.21 -8.35 -1.91
CA PRO A 60 -15.18 -7.08 -1.20
C PRO A 60 -13.77 -6.93 -0.63
N VAL A 61 -12.98 -5.99 -1.15
CA VAL A 61 -11.66 -5.67 -0.58
C VAL A 61 -11.92 -5.20 0.84
N GLN A 62 -11.71 -6.07 1.84
CA GLN A 62 -12.00 -5.76 3.24
C GLN A 62 -11.08 -4.67 3.82
N ALA A 63 -10.06 -4.26 3.05
CA ALA A 63 -9.12 -3.21 3.40
C ALA A 63 -9.26 -1.93 2.57
N ALA A 64 -10.22 -1.85 1.64
CA ALA A 64 -10.48 -0.61 0.91
C ALA A 64 -11.37 0.27 1.78
N PHE A 65 -10.84 1.41 2.22
CA PHE A 65 -11.67 2.46 2.80
C PHE A 65 -12.53 3.05 1.68
N GLU A 66 -13.79 2.64 1.62
CA GLU A 66 -14.80 3.29 0.78
C GLU A 66 -15.17 4.61 1.46
N ALA A 67 -14.59 5.71 0.97
CA ALA A 67 -15.03 7.05 1.36
C ALA A 67 -16.49 7.21 0.92
N ASN A 68 -17.38 7.59 1.86
CA ASN A 68 -18.77 7.84 1.49
C ASN A 68 -18.82 8.97 0.44
N PRO A 69 -19.81 9.00 -0.47
CA PRO A 69 -19.90 10.04 -1.51
C PRO A 69 -19.99 11.49 -1.00
N GLY A 70 -20.18 11.70 0.31
CA GLY A 70 -20.10 13.00 0.99
C GLY A 70 -18.74 13.32 1.62
N ASP A 71 -17.79 12.39 1.58
CA ASP A 71 -16.44 12.51 2.14
C ASP A 71 -15.47 12.90 1.02
N GLN A 72 -15.59 14.11 0.50
CA GLN A 72 -14.56 14.66 -0.38
C GLN A 72 -13.24 14.80 0.40
N PRO A 73 -12.09 14.37 -0.17
CA PRO A 73 -10.81 14.61 0.46
C PRO A 73 -10.52 16.11 0.46
N VAL A 74 -10.64 16.71 1.65
CA VAL A 74 -10.27 18.10 1.92
C VAL A 74 -8.75 18.16 1.97
N TYR A 75 -8.14 18.77 0.96
CA TYR A 75 -6.71 19.01 0.96
C TYR A 75 -6.35 20.08 2.00
N PRO A 76 -5.16 20.00 2.66
CA PRO A 76 -4.74 21.02 3.60
C PRO A 76 -4.64 22.38 2.90
N GLY A 77 -5.60 23.27 3.16
CA GLY A 77 -5.72 24.59 2.51
C GLY A 77 -7.14 24.93 2.03
N ASP A 78 -8.02 23.94 1.93
CA ASP A 78 -9.45 24.13 1.75
C ASP A 78 -10.13 24.24 3.12
N GLN A 79 -10.92 25.30 3.31
CA GLN A 79 -11.73 25.55 4.50
C GLN A 79 -13.08 24.84 4.37
N SER A 80 -13.09 23.54 4.07
CA SER A 80 -14.31 22.75 4.13
C SER A 80 -14.53 22.28 5.57
N VAL A 81 -15.69 22.68 6.08
CA VAL A 81 -16.21 22.36 7.39
C VAL A 81 -16.30 20.84 7.50
N TYR A 82 -15.43 20.22 8.30
CA TYR A 82 -15.58 18.82 8.67
C TYR A 82 -16.98 18.62 9.28
N PRO A 83 -17.74 17.59 8.90
CA PRO A 83 -18.87 17.18 9.73
C PRO A 83 -18.33 16.94 11.14
N VAL A 84 -18.91 17.62 12.12
CA VAL A 84 -18.45 17.76 13.52
C VAL A 84 -18.19 16.40 14.20
N ASP A 85 -18.69 15.32 13.61
CA ASP A 85 -18.67 13.97 14.15
C ASP A 85 -17.55 13.06 13.57
N LYS A 86 -16.63 13.57 12.75
CA LYS A 86 -15.52 12.76 12.20
C LYS A 86 -14.15 13.19 12.73
N ALA A 87 -13.47 12.28 13.41
CA ALA A 87 -12.10 12.47 13.85
C ALA A 87 -11.15 12.55 12.64
N VAL A 88 -10.40 13.65 12.52
CA VAL A 88 -9.40 13.88 11.47
C VAL A 88 -8.02 13.60 12.06
N TYR A 89 -7.25 12.75 11.40
CA TYR A 89 -5.89 12.41 11.80
C TYR A 89 -4.88 12.74 10.70
N ARG A 90 -3.70 13.19 11.10
CA ARG A 90 -2.58 13.54 10.24
C ARG A 90 -1.52 12.45 10.29
N LEU A 91 -1.28 11.80 9.15
CA LEU A 91 -0.19 10.83 8.98
C LEU A 91 1.02 11.49 8.30
N LEU A 92 2.19 11.34 8.90
CA LEU A 92 3.47 11.70 8.28
C LEU A 92 4.28 10.45 7.99
N GLN A 93 4.51 10.17 6.70
CA GLN A 93 5.37 9.08 6.24
C GLN A 93 6.60 9.62 5.52
N MET A 94 7.80 9.15 5.89
CA MET A 94 9.03 9.48 5.18
C MET A 94 10.13 8.44 5.37
N ASN A 95 10.97 8.27 4.35
CA ASN A 95 12.26 7.63 4.51
C ASN A 95 13.28 8.65 5.04
N LEU A 96 13.96 8.30 6.15
CA LEU A 96 14.86 9.23 6.82
C LEU A 96 16.22 9.36 6.17
N ARG A 97 16.61 8.41 5.32
CA ARG A 97 17.98 8.06 4.95
C ARG A 97 18.81 7.72 6.21
N PHE A 98 19.34 6.50 6.28
CA PHE A 98 20.02 6.00 7.49
C PHE A 98 21.18 6.88 8.02
N ASN A 99 21.84 7.65 7.13
CA ASN A 99 22.98 8.53 7.41
C ASN A 99 22.75 10.01 7.05
N ASN A 100 21.51 10.49 7.15
CA ASN A 100 21.18 11.90 6.85
C ASN A 100 22.05 12.87 7.67
N PRO A 101 22.77 13.81 7.01
CA PRO A 101 23.65 14.74 7.70
C PRO A 101 22.91 15.84 8.47
N THR A 102 21.60 15.99 8.27
CA THR A 102 20.77 17.08 8.84
C THR A 102 19.52 16.57 9.55
N PRO A 103 19.64 15.77 10.64
CA PRO A 103 18.50 15.19 11.35
C PRO A 103 17.57 16.24 12.00
N GLU A 104 18.09 17.41 12.34
CA GLU A 104 17.33 18.54 12.89
C GLU A 104 16.25 19.06 11.95
N LYS A 105 16.45 18.95 10.62
CA LYS A 105 15.41 19.33 9.64
C LYS A 105 14.20 18.41 9.72
N VAL A 106 14.41 17.12 9.96
CA VAL A 106 13.33 16.15 10.15
C VAL A 106 12.57 16.45 11.44
N LEU A 107 13.28 16.70 12.54
CA LEU A 107 12.65 17.08 13.81
C LEU A 107 11.87 18.39 13.68
N SER A 108 12.42 19.37 12.95
CA SER A 108 11.71 20.62 12.65
C SER A 108 10.48 20.41 11.78
N LEU A 109 10.52 19.49 10.81
CA LEU A 109 9.35 19.15 10.00
C LEU A 109 8.24 18.56 10.89
N ILE A 110 8.58 17.58 11.74
CA ILE A 110 7.63 16.98 12.69
C ILE A 110 7.04 18.07 13.60
N GLY A 111 7.87 18.95 14.14
CA GLY A 111 7.43 20.04 15.01
C GLY A 111 6.49 21.05 14.34
N ARG A 112 6.68 21.34 13.04
CA ARG A 112 5.81 22.25 12.27
C ARG A 112 4.53 21.57 11.80
N THR A 113 4.63 20.32 11.37
CA THR A 113 3.50 19.55 10.83
C THR A 113 2.60 19.03 11.94
N GLN A 114 3.12 18.78 13.15
CA GLN A 114 2.38 18.20 14.28
C GLN A 114 1.48 17.02 13.85
N PRO A 115 2.06 15.97 13.24
CA PRO A 115 1.28 14.79 12.83
C PRO A 115 0.77 14.01 14.05
N ASP A 116 -0.33 13.29 13.90
CA ASP A 116 -0.87 12.40 14.92
C ASP A 116 -0.17 11.03 14.88
N VAL A 117 0.13 10.55 13.67
CA VAL A 117 0.81 9.27 13.42
C VAL A 117 2.03 9.51 12.55
N ILE A 118 3.16 8.88 12.89
CA ILE A 118 4.40 8.98 12.12
C ILE A 118 4.89 7.58 11.75
N THR A 119 5.21 7.38 10.47
CA THR A 119 5.83 6.15 9.96
C THR A 119 7.16 6.50 9.28
N LEU A 120 8.25 5.91 9.76
CA LEU A 120 9.61 6.28 9.36
C LEU A 120 10.36 5.06 8.84
N ASP A 121 10.96 5.18 7.66
CA ASP A 121 11.83 4.16 7.06
C ASP A 121 13.31 4.50 7.25
N GLU A 122 14.16 3.48 7.17
CA GLU A 122 15.62 3.58 7.36
C GLU A 122 16.06 4.15 8.73
N VAL A 123 15.37 3.76 9.80
CA VAL A 123 15.70 4.17 11.17
C VAL A 123 16.97 3.44 11.65
N SER A 124 18.11 4.13 11.59
CA SER A 124 19.39 3.67 12.15
C SER A 124 19.49 3.92 13.67
N ASP A 125 20.53 3.40 14.32
CA ASP A 125 20.76 3.63 15.76
C ASP A 125 20.96 5.11 16.10
N MET A 126 21.58 5.87 15.19
CA MET A 126 21.68 7.33 15.29
C MET A 126 20.28 7.97 15.32
N TRP A 127 19.38 7.51 14.45
CA TRP A 127 18.00 7.98 14.43
C TRP A 127 17.22 7.61 15.69
N LYS A 128 17.40 6.41 16.24
CA LYS A 128 16.76 6.00 17.51
C LYS A 128 17.08 6.99 18.63
N ALA A 129 18.35 7.42 18.75
CA ALA A 129 18.76 8.42 19.74
C ALA A 129 18.09 9.78 19.50
N LYS A 130 18.07 10.28 18.25
CA LYS A 130 17.47 11.59 17.90
C LYS A 130 15.95 11.61 18.07
N LEU A 131 15.26 10.58 17.58
CA LEU A 131 13.81 10.41 17.74
C LEU A 131 13.42 10.18 19.21
N GLY A 132 14.36 9.74 20.06
CA GLY A 132 14.19 9.69 21.51
C GLY A 132 13.76 11.03 22.13
N LEU A 133 14.10 12.17 21.51
CA LEU A 133 13.65 13.49 21.95
C LEU A 133 12.14 13.68 21.81
N LEU A 134 11.50 12.95 20.91
CA LEU A 134 10.06 13.01 20.65
C LEU A 134 9.23 12.11 21.57
N SER A 135 9.89 11.33 22.45
CA SER A 135 9.25 10.34 23.33
C SER A 135 8.08 10.87 24.16
N ARG A 136 8.13 12.14 24.55
CA ARG A 136 7.07 12.77 25.36
C ARG A 136 5.85 13.14 24.53
N ALA A 137 6.05 13.56 23.29
CA ALA A 137 4.98 13.91 22.36
C ALA A 137 4.38 12.65 21.70
N TYR A 138 5.21 11.64 21.46
CA TYR A 138 4.83 10.37 20.84
C TYR A 138 5.26 9.20 21.75
N PRO A 139 4.47 8.90 22.80
CA PRO A 139 4.84 7.90 23.80
C PRO A 139 4.77 6.47 23.26
N TYR A 140 3.82 6.20 22.36
CA TYR A 140 3.64 4.88 21.74
C TYR A 140 4.51 4.75 20.49
N ARG A 141 5.46 3.81 20.52
CA ARG A 141 6.38 3.57 19.40
C ARG A 141 6.63 2.09 19.21
N ILE A 142 6.79 1.67 17.96
CA ILE A 142 7.25 0.34 17.59
C ILE A 142 8.50 0.53 16.75
N LEU A 143 9.61 -0.06 17.18
CA LEU A 143 10.85 -0.09 16.42
C LEU A 143 11.03 -1.51 15.89
N CYS A 144 10.96 -1.65 14.57
CA CYS A 144 11.18 -2.95 13.93
C CYS A 144 12.67 -3.34 14.05
N PRO A 145 12.97 -4.56 14.54
CA PRO A 145 14.32 -5.10 14.41
C PRO A 145 14.62 -5.33 12.92
N TYR A 146 15.88 -5.10 12.53
CA TYR A 146 16.41 -5.44 11.21
C TYR A 146 17.01 -6.85 11.22
#